data_AF-A0A1V4EP27-F1
#
_entry.id   AF-A0A1V4EP27-F1
#
_cell.length_a   1.000
_cell.length_b   1.000
_cell.length_c   1.000
_cell.angle_alpha   90.00
_cell.angle_beta   90.00
_cell.angle_gamma   90.00
#
_symmetry.space_group_name_H-M   'P 1'
#
loop_
_entity.id
_entity.type
_entity.pdbx_description
1 polymer ?
#
loop_
_entity_poly.entity_id
_entity_poly.type
_entity_poly.pdbx_seq_one_letter_code
_entity_poly.pdbx_strand_id
1 'polypeptide(L)'
;MGLISDFLMARRLRRGPTLLLPYAPDPATVLETVRLHDPQAGPYGRGFKIGENVELRGPVALTPELAARAGLPAGWATAFFARNIDSEAGGDFSRPSLLVRGLAERLGGREHPECQEPPEDLAEVTGGRLIPVDEVIGLLADEVPGLEVTTVTDAGTTLLTSAESPIEVFVTEWDGDDVTYELSADGGYGTGVPAAARRAALAIADRTGGVARDHNGFLITG
;
A
#
# COMPACT_ATOMS: atom_id res chain seq x y z
N MET A 1 11.77 -27.90 17.63
CA MET A 1 11.80 -27.64 16.18
C MET A 1 13.26 -27.68 15.72
N GLY A 2 13.58 -28.29 14.58
CA GLY A 2 14.94 -28.65 14.21
C GLY A 2 15.77 -27.52 13.58
N LEU A 3 17.10 -27.55 13.80
CA LEU A 3 18.07 -26.54 13.36
C LEU A 3 17.98 -26.11 11.89
N ILE A 4 17.62 -27.04 10.99
CA ILE A 4 17.44 -26.80 9.54
C ILE A 4 16.20 -25.95 9.27
N SER A 5 15.09 -26.21 9.98
CA SER A 5 13.84 -25.45 9.87
C SER A 5 14.05 -23.99 10.25
N ASP A 6 14.75 -23.76 11.35
CA ASP A 6 15.00 -22.42 11.83
C ASP A 6 15.95 -21.68 10.87
N PHE A 7 16.90 -22.38 10.22
CA PHE A 7 17.87 -21.75 9.30
C PHE A 7 17.16 -21.23 8.05
N LEU A 8 16.27 -22.06 7.49
CA LEU A 8 15.43 -21.66 6.38
C LEU A 8 14.50 -20.51 6.76
N MET A 9 13.95 -20.52 7.98
CA MET A 9 13.14 -19.41 8.49
C MET A 9 13.94 -18.12 8.60
N ALA A 10 15.11 -18.15 9.24
CA ALA A 10 15.97 -17.00 9.38
C ALA A 10 16.39 -16.40 8.02
N ARG A 11 16.65 -17.25 7.02
CA ARG A 11 16.95 -16.80 5.65
C ARG A 11 15.76 -16.10 5.00
N ARG A 12 14.53 -16.58 5.22
CA ARG A 12 13.30 -15.95 4.70
C ARG A 12 13.06 -14.59 5.34
N LEU A 13 13.09 -14.53 6.67
CA LEU A 13 12.91 -13.28 7.41
C LEU A 13 13.94 -12.20 7.05
N ARG A 14 15.16 -12.60 6.66
CA ARG A 14 16.22 -11.67 6.26
C ARG A 14 16.05 -11.08 4.87
N ARG A 15 15.51 -11.86 3.93
CA ARG A 15 15.56 -11.53 2.48
C ARG A 15 14.21 -11.22 1.87
N GLY A 16 13.14 -11.75 2.44
CA GLY A 16 11.79 -11.55 1.93
C GLY A 16 11.09 -10.40 2.65
N PRO A 17 10.05 -9.82 2.02
CA PRO A 17 9.21 -8.82 2.67
C PRO A 17 8.64 -9.36 3.97
N THR A 18 9.03 -8.73 5.08
CA THR A 18 8.73 -9.20 6.43
C THR A 18 8.09 -8.08 7.23
N LEU A 19 6.89 -8.31 7.74
CA LEU A 19 6.25 -7.47 8.73
C LEU A 19 6.73 -7.89 10.12
N LEU A 20 7.28 -6.94 10.86
CA LEU A 20 7.63 -7.08 12.27
C LEU A 20 6.59 -6.38 13.14
N LEU A 21 6.12 -7.05 14.19
CA LEU A 21 5.19 -6.49 15.17
C LEU A 21 5.80 -6.58 16.59
N PRO A 22 5.64 -5.52 17.41
CA PRO A 22 6.19 -5.52 18.76
C PRO A 22 5.35 -6.36 19.73
N TYR A 23 4.25 -6.95 19.26
CA TYR A 23 3.32 -7.78 20.00
C TYR A 23 2.93 -9.03 19.21
N ALA A 24 2.21 -9.95 19.86
CA ALA A 24 1.54 -11.06 19.19
C ALA A 24 0.10 -10.62 18.85
N PRO A 25 -0.23 -10.34 17.57
CA PRO A 25 -1.55 -9.87 17.20
C PRO A 25 -2.58 -11.00 17.27
N ASP A 26 -3.85 -10.63 17.47
CA ASP A 26 -4.97 -11.51 17.16
C ASP A 26 -5.00 -11.77 15.63
N PRO A 27 -4.97 -13.03 15.16
CA PRO A 27 -5.10 -13.35 13.74
C PRO A 27 -6.33 -12.74 13.07
N ALA A 28 -7.43 -12.54 13.79
CA ALA A 28 -8.63 -11.91 13.24
C ALA A 28 -8.37 -10.45 12.82
N THR A 29 -7.71 -9.67 13.69
CA THR A 29 -7.30 -8.28 13.39
C THR A 29 -6.35 -8.20 12.20
N VAL A 30 -5.40 -9.15 12.09
CA VAL A 30 -4.50 -9.19 10.93
C VAL A 30 -5.28 -9.44 9.65
N LEU A 31 -6.23 -10.40 9.66
CA LEU A 31 -7.06 -10.69 8.50
C LEU A 31 -7.96 -9.51 8.10
N GLU A 32 -8.57 -8.83 9.07
CA GLU A 32 -9.37 -7.61 8.83
C GLU A 32 -8.51 -6.53 8.14
N THR A 33 -7.28 -6.35 8.60
CA THR A 33 -6.36 -5.38 8.00
C THR A 33 -5.93 -5.80 6.59
N VAL A 34 -5.62 -7.09 6.38
CA VAL A 34 -5.32 -7.63 5.05
C VAL A 34 -6.49 -7.44 4.08
N ARG A 35 -7.73 -7.52 4.58
CA ARG A 35 -8.93 -7.32 3.75
C ARG A 35 -9.15 -5.90 3.26
N LEU A 36 -8.48 -4.92 3.87
CA LEU A 36 -8.39 -3.58 3.31
C LEU A 36 -7.55 -3.56 2.03
N HIS A 37 -6.59 -4.49 1.85
CA HIS A 37 -5.84 -4.63 0.59
C HIS A 37 -6.55 -5.57 -0.39
N ASP A 38 -7.14 -6.66 0.08
CA ASP A 38 -7.93 -7.58 -0.75
C ASP A 38 -9.16 -8.09 0.01
N PRO A 39 -10.37 -7.66 -0.36
CA PRO A 39 -11.61 -8.08 0.29
C PRO A 39 -11.83 -9.60 0.28
N GLN A 40 -11.27 -10.33 -0.69
CA GLN A 40 -11.40 -11.78 -0.80
C GLN A 40 -10.32 -12.54 -0.02
N ALA A 41 -9.40 -11.84 0.63
CA ALA A 41 -8.37 -12.47 1.43
C ALA A 41 -8.95 -13.37 2.51
N GLY A 42 -8.29 -14.51 2.71
CA GLY A 42 -8.77 -15.56 3.59
C GLY A 42 -7.66 -16.46 4.12
N PRO A 43 -7.98 -17.35 5.07
CA PRO A 43 -7.01 -18.28 5.65
C PRO A 43 -6.35 -19.18 4.60
N TYR A 44 -5.03 -19.36 4.70
CA TYR A 44 -4.26 -20.22 3.83
C TYR A 44 -3.02 -20.77 4.55
N GLY A 45 -2.93 -22.10 4.66
CA GLY A 45 -1.83 -22.76 5.35
C GLY A 45 -1.68 -22.26 6.79
N ARG A 46 -0.57 -21.58 7.09
CA ARG A 46 -0.29 -20.99 8.41
C ARG A 46 -0.51 -19.48 8.45
N GLY A 47 -1.17 -18.89 7.47
CA GLY A 47 -1.43 -17.45 7.41
C GLY A 47 -2.59 -17.17 6.46
N PHE A 48 -2.39 -16.30 5.47
CA PHE A 48 -3.46 -15.81 4.60
C PHE A 48 -3.06 -15.85 3.11
N LYS A 49 -4.04 -16.10 2.24
CA LYS A 49 -3.92 -15.90 0.79
C LYS A 49 -4.53 -14.55 0.43
N ILE A 50 -3.82 -13.81 -0.41
CA ILE A 50 -4.14 -12.48 -0.91
C ILE A 50 -4.08 -12.55 -2.44
N GLY A 51 -5.18 -12.19 -3.10
CA GLY A 51 -5.42 -12.39 -4.51
C GLY A 51 -5.19 -13.85 -4.90
N GLU A 52 -4.76 -14.06 -6.14
CA GLU A 52 -4.50 -15.41 -6.62
C GLU A 52 -3.13 -15.97 -6.23
N ASN A 53 -2.17 -15.11 -5.91
CA ASN A 53 -0.76 -15.51 -5.91
C ASN A 53 0.07 -15.01 -4.72
N VAL A 54 -0.47 -14.32 -3.73
CA VAL A 54 0.31 -13.86 -2.57
C VAL A 54 -0.08 -14.63 -1.32
N GLU A 55 0.92 -15.10 -0.57
CA GLU A 55 0.76 -15.68 0.77
C GLU A 55 1.42 -14.75 1.80
N LEU A 56 0.68 -14.36 2.82
CA LEU A 56 1.23 -13.79 4.05
C LEU A 56 1.33 -14.90 5.09
N ARG A 57 2.55 -15.33 5.43
CA ARG A 57 2.79 -16.46 6.33
C ARG A 57 3.24 -16.00 7.71
N GLY A 58 2.55 -16.48 8.74
CA GLY A 58 2.79 -16.13 10.14
C GLY A 58 1.49 -16.25 10.96
N PRO A 59 1.51 -16.05 12.28
CA PRO A 59 2.59 -15.44 13.03
C PRO A 59 3.77 -16.38 13.27
N VAL A 60 4.98 -15.83 13.20
CA VAL A 60 6.23 -16.46 13.64
C VAL A 60 6.68 -15.76 14.91
N ALA A 61 6.71 -16.48 16.03
CA ALA A 61 7.28 -15.96 17.27
C ALA A 61 8.80 -15.73 17.09
N LEU A 62 9.26 -14.51 17.41
CA LEU A 62 10.67 -14.13 17.29
C LEU A 62 11.37 -14.37 18.63
N THR A 63 12.20 -15.41 18.71
CA THR A 63 13.15 -15.54 19.82
C THR A 63 14.39 -14.67 19.55
N PRO A 64 15.16 -14.29 20.59
CA PRO A 64 16.40 -13.54 20.41
C PRO A 64 17.38 -14.21 19.43
N GLU A 65 17.49 -15.54 19.48
CA GLU A 65 18.39 -16.32 18.62
C GLU A 65 17.92 -16.29 17.15
N LEU A 66 16.61 -16.41 16.92
CA LEU A 66 16.04 -16.35 15.58
C LEU A 66 16.19 -14.94 14.99
N ALA A 67 15.87 -13.90 15.76
CA ALA A 67 16.02 -12.50 15.36
C ALA A 67 17.48 -12.17 15.02
N ALA A 68 18.42 -12.54 15.90
CA ALA A 68 19.85 -12.35 15.67
C ALA A 68 20.33 -13.09 14.41
N ARG A 69 19.91 -14.35 14.21
CA ARG A 69 20.28 -15.08 13.00
C ARG A 69 19.62 -14.52 11.74
N ALA A 70 18.43 -13.97 11.84
CA ALA A 70 17.76 -13.31 10.73
C ALA A 70 18.33 -11.91 10.44
N GLY A 71 19.09 -11.30 11.37
CA GLY A 71 19.58 -9.94 11.23
C GLY A 71 18.49 -8.90 11.43
N LEU A 72 17.45 -9.25 12.19
CA LEU A 72 16.33 -8.35 12.47
C LEU A 72 16.73 -7.34 13.56
N PRO A 73 16.15 -6.13 13.55
CA PRO A 73 16.26 -5.21 14.67
C PRO A 73 15.79 -5.88 15.98
N ALA A 74 16.31 -5.43 17.12
CA ALA A 74 15.86 -5.90 18.42
C ALA A 74 14.48 -5.32 18.78
N GLY A 75 13.78 -5.96 19.72
CA GLY A 75 12.53 -5.42 20.30
C GLY A 75 11.23 -5.88 19.64
N TRP A 76 11.28 -6.86 18.72
CA TRP A 76 10.10 -7.37 18.01
C TRP A 76 9.69 -8.74 18.54
N ALA A 77 8.38 -8.96 18.67
CA ALA A 77 7.82 -10.20 19.24
C ALA A 77 7.39 -11.18 18.15
N THR A 78 6.86 -10.66 17.03
CA THR A 78 6.25 -11.48 15.98
C THR A 78 6.70 -11.02 14.61
N ALA A 79 6.84 -11.97 13.69
CA ALA A 79 7.00 -11.70 12.27
C ALA A 79 5.92 -12.38 11.41
N PHE A 80 5.56 -11.72 10.31
CA PHE A 80 4.90 -12.32 9.16
C PHE A 80 5.80 -12.07 7.95
N PHE A 81 5.86 -13.00 7.00
CA PHE A 81 6.58 -12.77 5.74
C PHE A 81 5.66 -13.04 4.55
N ALA A 82 5.69 -12.13 3.60
CA ALA A 82 4.92 -12.23 2.36
C ALA A 82 5.77 -12.88 1.26
N ARG A 83 5.12 -13.66 0.40
CA ARG A 83 5.76 -14.26 -0.78
C ARG A 83 4.73 -14.56 -1.87
N ASN A 84 5.22 -14.71 -3.09
CA ASN A 84 4.42 -15.30 -4.15
C ASN A 84 4.29 -16.82 -3.94
N ILE A 85 3.10 -17.36 -4.23
CA ILE A 85 2.79 -18.80 -4.15
C ILE A 85 3.42 -19.52 -5.35
N ASP A 86 3.29 -18.93 -6.53
CA ASP A 86 3.88 -19.36 -7.79
C ASP A 86 4.58 -18.18 -8.47
N SER A 87 5.89 -18.31 -8.74
CA SER A 87 6.67 -17.27 -9.42
C SER A 87 6.43 -17.21 -10.93
N GLU A 88 5.80 -18.24 -11.52
CA GLU A 88 5.55 -18.35 -12.97
C GLU A 88 4.12 -17.96 -13.37
N ALA A 89 3.17 -17.94 -12.44
CA ALA A 89 1.76 -17.68 -12.71
C ALA A 89 1.43 -16.23 -13.15
N GLY A 90 2.42 -15.33 -13.18
CA GLY A 90 2.19 -13.92 -13.45
C GLY A 90 1.44 -13.25 -12.29
N GLY A 91 1.99 -12.16 -11.81
CA GLY A 91 1.40 -11.35 -10.75
C GLY A 91 2.29 -10.15 -10.57
N ASP A 92 1.70 -8.99 -10.30
CA ASP A 92 2.47 -7.78 -10.12
C ASP A 92 3.52 -7.98 -9.00
N PHE A 93 4.80 -7.92 -9.38
CA PHE A 93 5.93 -8.35 -8.56
C PHE A 93 6.10 -7.48 -7.30
N SER A 94 5.46 -6.31 -7.27
CA SER A 94 5.46 -5.34 -6.16
C SER A 94 4.58 -5.74 -4.97
N ARG A 95 3.59 -6.63 -5.17
CA ARG A 95 2.51 -6.90 -4.19
C ARG A 95 2.99 -7.35 -2.80
N PRO A 96 3.99 -8.25 -2.65
CA PRO A 96 4.39 -8.70 -1.31
C PRO A 96 5.04 -7.60 -0.46
N SER A 97 5.79 -6.68 -1.07
CA SER A 97 6.43 -5.56 -0.36
C SER A 97 5.42 -4.49 0.01
N LEU A 98 4.57 -4.07 -0.94
CA LEU A 98 3.50 -3.10 -0.69
C LEU A 98 2.53 -3.58 0.38
N LEU A 99 2.15 -4.88 0.34
CA LEU A 99 1.35 -5.51 1.38
C LEU A 99 2.01 -5.37 2.76
N VAL A 100 3.29 -5.73 2.87
CA VAL A 100 4.03 -5.67 4.15
C VAL A 100 4.15 -4.24 4.67
N ARG A 101 4.44 -3.27 3.79
CA ARG A 101 4.52 -1.85 4.14
C ARG A 101 3.19 -1.32 4.66
N GLY A 102 2.10 -1.56 3.93
CA GLY A 102 0.78 -1.10 4.34
C GLY A 102 0.26 -1.79 5.61
N LEU A 103 0.62 -3.06 5.84
CA LEU A 103 0.35 -3.72 7.12
C LEU A 103 1.17 -3.12 8.26
N ALA A 104 2.44 -2.77 8.02
CA ALA A 104 3.28 -2.15 9.04
C ALA A 104 2.71 -0.80 9.49
N GLU A 105 2.26 0.04 8.55
CA GLU A 105 1.61 1.32 8.87
C GLU A 105 0.35 1.13 9.75
N ARG A 106 -0.51 0.18 9.38
CA ARG A 106 -1.82 -0.02 10.03
C ARG A 106 -1.74 -0.75 11.36
N LEU A 107 -0.77 -1.64 11.52
CA LEU A 107 -0.60 -2.47 12.72
C LEU A 107 0.48 -1.92 13.66
N GLY A 108 1.01 -0.71 13.43
CA GLY A 108 2.10 -0.16 14.24
C GLY A 108 3.36 -1.05 14.22
N GLY A 109 3.61 -1.65 13.06
CA GLY A 109 4.73 -2.54 12.81
C GLY A 109 5.91 -1.86 12.12
N ARG A 110 6.79 -2.69 11.59
CA ARG A 110 7.88 -2.27 10.71
C ARG A 110 8.10 -3.28 9.61
N GLU A 111 8.34 -2.80 8.39
CA GLU A 111 8.77 -3.65 7.31
C GLU A 111 10.28 -3.97 7.39
N HIS A 112 10.66 -5.15 6.90
CA HIS A 112 12.04 -5.58 6.81
C HIS A 112 12.25 -6.43 5.54
N PRO A 113 13.30 -6.16 4.74
CA PRO A 113 14.15 -4.96 4.81
C PRO A 113 13.33 -3.68 4.57
N GLU A 114 13.83 -2.56 5.09
CA GLU A 114 13.20 -1.25 4.96
C GLU A 114 13.35 -0.71 3.55
N CYS A 115 12.26 -0.26 2.94
CA CYS A 115 12.27 0.50 1.70
C CYS A 115 12.83 1.89 1.98
N GLN A 116 13.84 2.30 1.22
CA GLN A 116 14.57 3.55 1.48
C GLN A 116 13.93 4.80 0.86
N GLU A 117 13.02 4.61 -0.11
CA GLU A 117 12.44 5.71 -0.87
C GLU A 117 10.95 5.87 -0.53
N PRO A 118 10.51 7.11 -0.22
CA PRO A 118 9.08 7.39 -0.11
C PRO A 118 8.40 7.11 -1.46
N PRO A 119 7.16 6.63 -1.45
CA PRO A 119 6.46 6.31 -2.70
C PRO A 119 6.16 7.61 -3.48
N GLU A 120 6.37 7.63 -4.79
CA GLU A 120 5.96 8.80 -5.59
C GLU A 120 4.43 8.92 -5.61
N ASP A 121 3.75 7.79 -5.76
CA ASP A 121 2.30 7.71 -5.67
C ASP A 121 1.86 7.75 -4.21
N LEU A 122 0.84 8.53 -3.91
CA LEU A 122 0.32 8.70 -2.55
C LEU A 122 -1.02 7.99 -2.37
N ALA A 123 -1.89 8.15 -3.36
CA ALA A 123 -3.22 7.57 -3.39
C ALA A 123 -3.76 7.46 -4.81
N GLU A 124 -4.70 6.54 -5.01
CA GLU A 124 -5.41 6.35 -6.27
C GLU A 124 -6.92 6.23 -6.01
N VAL A 125 -7.73 6.61 -6.99
CA VAL A 125 -9.17 6.34 -7.04
C VAL A 125 -9.50 5.68 -8.37
N THR A 126 -10.09 4.48 -8.29
CA THR A 126 -10.43 3.67 -9.46
C THR A 126 -11.92 3.29 -9.48
N GLY A 127 -12.44 2.97 -10.67
CA GLY A 127 -13.82 2.50 -10.86
C GLY A 127 -14.90 3.55 -10.58
N GLY A 128 -14.54 4.82 -10.50
CA GLY A 128 -15.46 5.95 -10.40
C GLY A 128 -15.90 6.44 -11.78
N ARG A 129 -16.87 7.37 -11.81
CA ARG A 129 -17.21 8.11 -13.05
C ARG A 129 -16.25 9.28 -13.26
N LEU A 130 -16.01 9.63 -14.53
CA LEU A 130 -15.38 10.88 -14.88
C LEU A 130 -16.26 12.07 -14.43
N ILE A 131 -15.62 13.06 -13.81
CA ILE A 131 -16.20 14.37 -13.51
C ILE A 131 -15.37 15.47 -14.20
N PRO A 132 -15.98 16.64 -14.53
CA PRO A 132 -15.25 17.74 -15.15
C PRO A 132 -14.03 18.17 -14.35
N VAL A 133 -12.95 18.55 -15.04
CA VAL A 133 -11.67 18.94 -14.40
C VAL A 133 -11.83 20.14 -13.46
N ASP A 134 -12.63 21.16 -13.84
CA ASP A 134 -12.93 22.30 -12.97
C ASP A 134 -13.61 21.87 -11.66
N GLU A 135 -14.38 20.78 -11.71
CA GLU A 135 -15.00 20.22 -10.52
C GLU A 135 -13.98 19.48 -9.64
N VAL A 136 -13.00 18.78 -10.23
CA VAL A 136 -11.87 18.20 -9.49
C VAL A 136 -11.09 19.31 -8.78
N ILE A 137 -10.76 20.40 -9.47
CA ILE A 137 -10.04 21.55 -8.90
C ILE A 137 -10.83 22.14 -7.72
N GLY A 138 -12.13 22.40 -7.90
CA GLY A 138 -12.98 22.93 -6.84
C GLY A 138 -13.12 22.00 -5.64
N LEU A 139 -13.19 20.69 -5.88
CA LEU A 139 -13.29 19.66 -4.84
C LEU A 139 -12.02 19.59 -3.98
N LEU A 140 -10.85 19.80 -4.60
CA LEU A 140 -9.56 19.62 -3.95
C LEU A 140 -8.95 20.92 -3.38
N ALA A 141 -9.64 22.06 -3.50
CA ALA A 141 -9.08 23.37 -3.16
C ALA A 141 -8.55 23.48 -1.71
N ASP A 142 -9.15 22.77 -0.75
CA ASP A 142 -8.72 22.78 0.65
C ASP A 142 -7.47 21.91 0.91
N GLU A 143 -7.29 20.84 0.12
CA GLU A 143 -6.20 19.87 0.31
C GLU A 143 -5.02 20.12 -0.63
N VAL A 144 -5.30 20.63 -1.82
CA VAL A 144 -4.35 20.95 -2.88
C VAL A 144 -4.70 22.35 -3.42
N PRO A 145 -4.41 23.42 -2.66
CA PRO A 145 -4.74 24.78 -3.07
C PRO A 145 -3.99 25.17 -4.35
N GLY A 146 -4.58 26.03 -5.17
CA GLY A 146 -3.93 26.52 -6.39
C GLY A 146 -3.72 25.46 -7.49
N LEU A 147 -4.54 24.41 -7.49
CA LEU A 147 -4.48 23.34 -8.49
C LEU A 147 -4.94 23.87 -9.87
N GLU A 148 -4.12 23.66 -10.91
CA GLU A 148 -4.35 24.14 -12.27
C GLU A 148 -4.00 23.08 -13.32
N VAL A 149 -4.68 23.13 -14.47
CA VAL A 149 -4.38 22.24 -15.60
C VAL A 149 -3.03 22.62 -16.22
N THR A 150 -2.09 21.69 -16.19
CA THR A 150 -0.73 21.91 -16.73
C THR A 150 -0.52 21.20 -18.06
N THR A 151 -1.08 20.01 -18.23
CA THR A 151 -0.92 19.22 -19.46
C THR A 151 -2.16 18.38 -19.73
N VAL A 152 -2.54 18.27 -21.00
CA VAL A 152 -3.55 17.33 -21.49
C VAL A 152 -2.88 16.53 -22.60
N THR A 153 -2.85 15.20 -22.46
CA THR A 153 -2.25 14.31 -23.45
C THR A 153 -3.31 13.83 -24.43
N ASP A 154 -2.89 13.52 -25.67
CA ASP A 154 -3.76 12.88 -26.67
C ASP A 154 -4.22 11.47 -26.24
N ALA A 155 -3.62 10.92 -25.18
CA ALA A 155 -3.92 9.61 -24.61
C ALA A 155 -4.99 9.67 -23.50
N GLY A 156 -5.65 10.81 -23.30
CA GLY A 156 -6.73 10.94 -22.30
C GLY A 156 -6.24 11.17 -20.87
N THR A 157 -4.99 11.58 -20.67
CA THR A 157 -4.47 11.96 -19.35
C THR A 157 -4.44 13.48 -19.20
N THR A 158 -5.09 14.00 -18.17
CA THR A 158 -4.98 15.38 -17.72
C THR A 158 -4.13 15.46 -16.46
N LEU A 159 -3.05 16.24 -16.50
CA LEU A 159 -2.19 16.54 -15.36
C LEU A 159 -2.58 17.89 -14.75
N LEU A 160 -2.86 17.87 -13.45
CA LEU A 160 -3.10 19.03 -12.62
C LEU A 160 -1.93 19.21 -11.65
N THR A 161 -1.38 20.42 -11.58
CA THR A 161 -0.28 20.75 -10.65
C THR A 161 -0.62 21.99 -9.85
N SER A 162 0.11 22.22 -8.76
CA SER A 162 -0.04 23.40 -7.92
C SER A 162 1.32 24.03 -7.62
N ALA A 163 1.38 25.36 -7.60
CA ALA A 163 2.55 26.08 -7.09
C ALA A 163 2.59 26.15 -5.55
N GLU A 164 1.46 25.85 -4.89
CA GLU A 164 1.26 25.96 -3.44
C GLU A 164 1.28 24.60 -2.73
N SER A 165 1.20 23.50 -3.49
CA SER A 165 1.20 22.13 -2.99
C SER A 165 2.11 21.24 -3.84
N PRO A 166 2.87 20.32 -3.22
CA PRO A 166 3.67 19.35 -3.97
C PRO A 166 2.84 18.20 -4.56
N ILE A 167 1.52 18.18 -4.34
CA ILE A 167 0.65 17.13 -4.85
C ILE A 167 0.28 17.42 -6.30
N GLU A 168 0.56 16.46 -7.16
CA GLU A 168 0.10 16.41 -8.54
C GLU A 168 -1.09 15.46 -8.65
N VAL A 169 -2.03 15.77 -9.53
CA VAL A 169 -3.21 14.93 -9.79
C VAL A 169 -3.25 14.56 -11.26
N PHE A 170 -3.19 13.26 -11.54
CA PHE A 170 -3.38 12.71 -12.88
C PHE A 170 -4.80 12.19 -13.00
N VAL A 171 -5.53 12.67 -13.99
CA VAL A 171 -6.85 12.17 -14.37
C VAL A 171 -6.68 11.41 -15.67
N THR A 172 -6.73 10.09 -15.62
CA THR A 172 -6.52 9.22 -16.79
C THR A 172 -7.83 8.56 -17.17
N GLU A 173 -8.32 8.87 -18.37
CA GLU A 173 -9.44 8.21 -19.00
C GLU A 173 -8.96 6.96 -19.73
N TRP A 174 -9.54 5.81 -19.40
CA TRP A 174 -9.29 4.53 -20.04
C TRP A 174 -10.41 4.21 -21.04
N ASP A 175 -10.13 3.27 -21.95
CA ASP A 175 -11.15 2.72 -22.84
C ASP A 175 -12.30 2.09 -22.01
N GLY A 176 -13.54 2.46 -22.31
CA GLY A 176 -14.72 1.82 -21.70
C GLY A 176 -15.32 2.51 -20.47
N ASP A 177 -15.24 3.84 -20.40
CA ASP A 177 -15.79 4.71 -19.33
C ASP A 177 -15.08 4.59 -17.95
N ASP A 178 -13.96 3.89 -17.88
CA ASP A 178 -13.14 3.79 -16.68
C ASP A 178 -12.23 5.02 -16.54
N VAL A 179 -12.16 5.59 -15.32
CA VAL A 179 -11.23 6.68 -14.99
C VAL A 179 -10.41 6.31 -13.76
N THR A 180 -9.13 6.69 -13.80
CA THR A 180 -8.24 6.69 -12.65
C THR A 180 -7.90 8.11 -12.26
N TYR A 181 -8.03 8.42 -10.97
CA TYR A 181 -7.46 9.62 -10.37
C TYR A 181 -6.26 9.20 -9.54
N GLU A 182 -5.07 9.65 -9.90
CA GLU A 182 -3.83 9.34 -9.20
C GLU A 182 -3.29 10.61 -8.56
N LEU A 183 -2.92 10.53 -7.29
CA LEU A 183 -2.34 11.61 -6.53
C LEU A 183 -0.91 11.23 -6.19
N SER A 184 0.04 12.02 -6.68
CA SER A 184 1.47 11.74 -6.55
C SER A 184 2.19 12.99 -6.04
N ALA A 185 3.41 12.81 -5.53
CA ALA A 185 4.29 13.92 -5.17
C ALA A 185 5.73 13.55 -5.51
N ASP A 186 6.41 14.43 -6.22
CA ASP A 186 7.84 14.27 -6.52
C ASP A 186 8.69 14.62 -5.28
N GLY A 187 9.63 13.74 -4.94
CA GLY A 187 10.66 13.96 -3.94
C GLY A 187 10.26 13.68 -2.48
N GLY A 188 11.13 14.11 -1.57
CA GLY A 188 10.96 13.89 -0.13
C GLY A 188 9.96 14.86 0.48
N TYR A 189 8.77 14.38 0.83
CA TYR A 189 7.71 15.15 1.47
C TYR A 189 7.50 14.75 2.94
N GLY A 190 7.04 15.70 3.76
CA GLY A 190 6.71 15.46 5.17
C GLY A 190 5.39 14.69 5.35
N THR A 191 5.05 14.32 6.59
CA THR A 191 3.83 13.53 6.90
C THR A 191 2.51 14.22 6.56
N GLY A 192 2.50 15.54 6.37
CA GLY A 192 1.31 16.30 5.99
C GLY A 192 0.82 16.00 4.55
N VAL A 193 1.74 15.73 3.63
CA VAL A 193 1.43 15.54 2.20
C VAL A 193 0.67 14.23 1.96
N PRO A 194 1.11 13.06 2.48
CA PRO A 194 0.32 11.83 2.37
C PRO A 194 -1.06 11.94 3.02
N ALA A 195 -1.18 12.69 4.12
CA ALA A 195 -2.47 12.88 4.79
C ALA A 195 -3.44 13.74 3.96
N ALA A 196 -2.94 14.80 3.30
CA ALA A 196 -3.73 15.61 2.38
C ALA A 196 -4.15 14.80 1.15
N ALA A 197 -3.23 14.04 0.54
CA ALA A 197 -3.54 13.17 -0.59
C ALA A 197 -4.61 12.11 -0.25
N ARG A 198 -4.57 11.52 0.97
CA ARG A 198 -5.63 10.60 1.43
C ARG A 198 -7.00 11.29 1.52
N ARG A 199 -7.07 12.51 2.05
CA ARG A 199 -8.33 13.28 2.13
C ARG A 199 -8.85 13.67 0.75
N ALA A 200 -7.95 14.10 -0.14
CA ALA A 200 -8.27 14.39 -1.53
C ALA A 200 -8.82 13.14 -2.26
N ALA A 201 -8.18 11.98 -2.11
CA ALA A 201 -8.65 10.71 -2.67
C ALA A 201 -10.03 10.31 -2.16
N LEU A 202 -10.30 10.47 -0.85
CA LEU A 202 -11.64 10.22 -0.29
C LEU A 202 -12.68 11.17 -0.88
N ALA A 203 -12.37 12.47 -1.00
CA ALA A 203 -13.29 13.44 -1.59
C ALA A 203 -13.63 13.08 -3.05
N ILE A 204 -12.63 12.69 -3.84
CA ILE A 204 -12.82 12.22 -5.22
C ILE A 204 -13.68 10.94 -5.23
N ALA A 205 -13.38 9.95 -4.39
CA ALA A 205 -14.13 8.70 -4.32
C ALA A 205 -15.61 8.95 -3.97
N ASP A 206 -15.88 9.78 -2.95
CA ASP A 206 -17.24 10.17 -2.55
C ASP A 206 -17.98 10.86 -3.71
N ARG A 207 -17.28 11.72 -4.46
CA ARG A 207 -17.88 12.47 -5.56
C ARG A 207 -18.12 11.63 -6.81
N THR A 208 -17.24 10.68 -7.11
CA THR A 208 -17.24 9.87 -8.34
C THR A 208 -17.94 8.52 -8.17
N GLY A 209 -18.11 8.06 -6.92
CA GLY A 209 -18.52 6.69 -6.60
C GLY A 209 -17.39 5.67 -6.76
N GLY A 210 -16.14 6.12 -6.88
CA GLY A 210 -14.97 5.27 -7.03
C GLY A 210 -14.46 4.70 -5.71
N VAL A 211 -13.33 3.98 -5.78
CA VAL A 211 -12.68 3.33 -4.64
C VAL A 211 -11.31 3.93 -4.41
N ALA A 212 -11.12 4.58 -3.26
CA ALA A 212 -9.85 5.18 -2.86
C ALA A 212 -8.91 4.14 -2.22
N ARG A 213 -7.67 4.07 -2.70
CA ARG A 213 -6.58 3.29 -2.11
C ARG A 213 -5.36 4.16 -1.87
N ASP A 214 -4.55 3.78 -0.89
CA ASP A 214 -3.24 4.38 -0.70
C ASP A 214 -2.19 3.72 -1.58
N HIS A 215 -0.99 4.29 -1.58
CA HIS A 215 0.19 3.82 -2.28
C HIS A 215 0.64 2.38 -1.95
N ASN A 216 0.04 1.74 -0.93
CA ASN A 216 0.28 0.34 -0.59
C ASN A 216 -0.83 -0.57 -1.12
N GLY A 217 -1.79 -0.04 -1.88
CA GLY A 217 -2.94 -0.77 -2.41
C GLY A 217 -4.03 -1.07 -1.38
N PHE A 218 -3.98 -0.43 -0.20
CA PHE A 218 -5.02 -0.61 0.81
C PHE A 218 -6.10 0.44 0.67
N LEU A 219 -7.36 0.02 0.87
CA LEU A 219 -8.50 0.92 1.01
C LEU A 219 -8.20 2.02 2.04
N ILE A 220 -8.49 3.26 1.65
CA ILE A 220 -8.49 4.40 2.54
C ILE A 220 -9.85 4.43 3.22
N THR A 221 -9.86 4.38 4.55
CA THR A 221 -11.09 4.50 5.35
C THR A 221 -11.12 5.89 5.98
N GLY A 222 -12.29 6.55 5.95
CA GLY A 222 -12.54 7.83 6.63
C GLY A 222 -12.58 7.74 8.14
#